data_AF-A0A5E3WQG0-F1
#
_entry.id   AF-A0A5E3WQG0-F1
#
_cell.length_a   1.000
_cell.length_b   1.000
_cell.length_c   1.000
_cell.angle_alpha   90.00
_cell.angle_beta   90.00
_cell.angle_gamma   90.00
#
_symmetry.space_group_name_H-M   'P 1'
#
loop_
_entity.id
_entity.type
_entity.pdbx_description
1 polymer ?
#
loop_
_entity_poly.entity_id
_entity_poly.type
_entity_poly.pdbx_seq_one_letter_code
_entity_poly.pdbx_strand_id
1 'polypeptide(L)'
;MTERRLKPHVLVLEYIDGTIARYAPPEAFTPPIVAQLYHALERINELGVVHSDLHWGNFIITPSRGVVIDFGEAVLKEKWDESEEEWEECVRCCCEPVAVTALVKGKRVEWSEEFGMPEYKLQPVRTSVT
;
A
#
# COMPACT_ATOMS: atom_id res chain seq x y z
N MET A 1 -0.36 -26.76 -11.34
CA MET A 1 -0.09 -25.50 -12.05
C MET A 1 -1.32 -25.14 -12.87
N THR A 2 -2.18 -24.31 -12.30
CA THR A 2 -3.41 -23.86 -12.96
C THR A 2 -3.04 -22.71 -13.87
N GLU A 3 -2.92 -22.99 -15.17
CA GLU A 3 -2.60 -21.97 -16.17
C GLU A 3 -3.68 -20.87 -16.16
N ARG A 4 -3.27 -19.59 -16.04
CA ARG A 4 -4.21 -18.44 -16.08
C ARG A 4 -5.04 -18.56 -17.38
N ARG A 5 -6.34 -18.82 -17.23
CA ARG A 5 -7.29 -19.06 -18.34
C ARG A 5 -7.47 -17.85 -19.27
N LEU A 6 -7.06 -16.66 -18.81
CA LEU A 6 -7.01 -15.41 -19.57
C LEU A 6 -5.68 -14.71 -19.28
N LYS A 7 -4.89 -14.43 -20.32
CA LYS A 7 -3.72 -13.55 -20.29
C LYS A 7 -4.01 -12.37 -21.22
N PRO A 8 -4.84 -11.39 -20.80
CA PRO A 8 -5.11 -10.23 -21.63
C PRO A 8 -3.78 -9.50 -21.87
N HIS A 9 -3.42 -9.29 -23.13
CA HIS A 9 -2.26 -8.49 -23.50
C HIS A 9 -2.46 -6.99 -23.20
N VAL A 10 -3.71 -6.58 -23.00
CA VAL A 10 -4.10 -5.20 -22.72
C VAL A 10 -5.24 -5.20 -21.69
N LEU A 11 -5.10 -4.37 -20.66
CA LEU A 11 -6.15 -4.04 -19.71
C LEU A 11 -6.55 -2.58 -19.93
N VAL A 12 -7.86 -2.31 -20.02
CA VAL A 12 -8.40 -0.95 -20.02
C VAL A 12 -9.01 -0.72 -18.65
N LEU A 13 -8.50 0.28 -17.94
CA LEU A 13 -8.90 0.63 -16.58
C LEU A 13 -9.29 2.10 -16.52
N GLU A 14 -9.91 2.49 -15.40
CA GLU A 14 -10.15 3.90 -15.09
C GLU A 14 -8.83 4.68 -15.11
N TYR A 15 -8.81 5.83 -15.77
CA TYR A 15 -7.71 6.78 -15.63
C TYR A 15 -7.86 7.56 -14.33
N ILE A 16 -6.85 7.45 -13.46
CA ILE A 16 -6.82 8.17 -12.19
C ILE A 16 -6.05 9.47 -12.37
N ASP A 17 -6.75 10.60 -12.36
CA ASP A 17 -6.14 11.92 -12.43
C ASP A 17 -5.51 12.31 -11.09
N GLY A 18 -4.25 11.91 -10.90
CA GLY A 18 -3.52 12.11 -9.65
C GLY A 18 -2.01 12.04 -9.84
N THR A 19 -1.28 12.19 -8.74
CA THR A 19 0.18 12.14 -8.72
C THR A 19 0.65 10.83 -8.10
N ILE A 20 1.57 10.14 -8.77
CA ILE A 20 2.24 8.96 -8.20
C ILE A 20 2.92 9.37 -6.88
N ALA A 21 2.72 8.61 -5.80
CA ALA A 21 3.15 8.97 -4.45
C ALA A 21 4.66 9.26 -4.36
N ARG A 22 5.48 8.60 -5.19
CA ARG A 22 6.91 8.90 -5.35
C ARG A 22 7.18 10.39 -5.58
N TYR A 23 6.37 11.05 -6.40
CA TYR A 23 6.52 12.45 -6.77
C TYR A 23 5.57 13.39 -6.01
N ALA A 24 4.56 12.85 -5.33
CA ALA A 24 3.65 13.66 -4.52
C ALA A 24 4.39 14.35 -3.36
N PRO A 25 4.09 15.62 -3.07
CA PRO A 25 4.69 16.33 -1.95
C PRO A 25 4.08 15.86 -0.62
N PRO A 26 4.75 16.05 0.54
CA PRO A 26 4.27 15.58 1.84
C PRO A 26 2.86 16.06 2.20
N GLU A 27 2.48 17.26 1.78
CA GLU A 27 1.18 17.90 2.06
C GLU A 27 0.02 17.18 1.36
N ALA A 28 0.29 16.38 0.32
CA ALA A 28 -0.72 15.58 -0.36
C ALA A 28 -1.18 14.38 0.49
N PHE A 29 -0.39 13.96 1.49
CA PHE A 29 -0.70 12.84 2.39
C PHE A 29 -1.50 13.33 3.60
N THR A 30 -2.70 13.83 3.33
CA THR A 30 -3.60 14.27 4.39
C THR A 30 -4.09 13.07 5.22
N PRO A 31 -4.54 13.26 6.47
CA PRO A 31 -5.00 12.15 7.29
C PRO A 31 -6.10 11.28 6.65
N PRO A 32 -7.12 11.85 5.98
CA PRO A 32 -8.11 11.04 5.27
C PRO A 32 -7.52 10.18 4.15
N ILE A 33 -6.50 10.67 3.43
CA ILE A 33 -5.85 9.94 2.34
C ILE A 33 -5.02 8.78 2.91
N VAL A 34 -4.25 9.05 3.98
CA VAL A 34 -3.41 8.04 4.64
C VAL A 34 -4.28 6.93 5.23
N ALA A 35 -5.35 7.30 5.94
CA ALA A 35 -6.31 6.34 6.49
C ALA A 35 -6.97 5.49 5.40
N GLN A 36 -7.38 6.10 4.28
CA GLN A 36 -7.94 5.37 3.14
C GLN A 36 -6.96 4.32 2.59
N LEU A 37 -5.69 4.68 2.40
CA LEU A 37 -4.67 3.74 1.91
C LEU A 37 -4.43 2.60 2.88
N TYR A 38 -4.26 2.93 4.17
CA TYR A 38 -4.01 1.94 5.21
C TYR A 38 -5.15 0.93 5.32
N HIS A 39 -6.39 1.40 5.47
CA HIS A 39 -7.55 0.54 5.60
C HIS A 39 -7.91 -0.19 4.29
N ALA A 40 -7.60 0.38 3.12
CA ALA A 40 -7.77 -0.34 1.86
C ALA A 40 -6.86 -1.57 1.79
N LEU A 41 -5.61 -1.46 2.26
CA LEU A 41 -4.68 -2.59 2.30
C LEU A 41 -5.10 -3.65 3.32
N GLU A 42 -5.48 -3.24 4.54
CA GLU A 42 -6.07 -4.17 5.53
C GLU A 42 -7.26 -4.91 4.92
N ARG A 43 -8.15 -4.18 4.24
CA ARG A 43 -9.36 -4.75 3.67
C ARG A 43 -9.10 -5.75 2.54
N ILE A 44 -8.13 -5.49 1.65
CA ILE A 44 -7.80 -6.48 0.60
C ILE A 44 -7.15 -7.73 1.22
N ASN A 45 -6.37 -7.60 2.30
CA ASN A 45 -5.78 -8.74 3.00
C ASN A 45 -6.86 -9.62 3.65
N GLU A 46 -7.87 -9.02 4.29
CA GLU A 46 -9.05 -9.73 4.80
C GLU A 46 -9.85 -10.45 3.69
N LEU A 47 -9.83 -9.91 2.47
CA LEU A 47 -10.47 -10.51 1.29
C LEU A 47 -9.62 -11.61 0.64
N GLY A 48 -8.46 -11.93 1.21
CA GLY A 48 -7.57 -12.97 0.70
C GLY A 48 -6.70 -12.50 -0.47
N VAL A 49 -6.34 -11.21 -0.50
CA VAL A 49 -5.44 -10.63 -1.51
C VAL A 49 -4.26 -9.96 -0.84
N VAL A 50 -3.07 -10.27 -1.31
CA VAL A 50 -1.82 -9.56 -1.00
C VAL A 50 -1.31 -8.96 -2.31
N HIS A 51 -1.03 -7.67 -2.34
CA HIS A 51 -0.48 -6.99 -3.52
C HIS A 51 0.94 -7.47 -3.87
N SER A 52 1.80 -7.71 -2.87
CA SER A 52 3.17 -8.25 -2.95
C SER A 52 4.26 -7.40 -3.63
N ASP A 53 3.90 -6.22 -4.15
CA ASP A 53 4.83 -5.28 -4.80
C ASP A 53 4.52 -3.83 -4.41
N LEU A 54 4.33 -3.58 -3.11
CA LEU A 54 4.04 -2.23 -2.63
C LEU A 54 5.32 -1.39 -2.57
N HIS A 55 5.39 -0.42 -3.47
CA HIS A 55 6.38 0.65 -3.44
C HIS A 55 5.73 1.98 -3.80
N TRP A 56 6.44 3.10 -3.63
CA TRP A 56 5.89 4.46 -3.81
C TRP A 56 5.40 4.77 -5.24
N GLY A 57 5.63 3.85 -6.18
CA GLY A 57 5.18 3.94 -7.57
C GLY A 57 3.77 3.37 -7.77
N ASN A 58 3.32 2.49 -6.87
CA ASN A 58 2.05 1.78 -6.95
C ASN A 58 0.96 2.43 -6.10
N PHE A 59 1.21 3.68 -5.69
CA PHE A 59 0.23 4.54 -5.04
C PHE A 59 0.01 5.79 -5.88
N ILE A 60 -1.23 6.15 -6.13
CA ILE A 60 -1.63 7.44 -6.71
C ILE A 60 -2.36 8.25 -5.65
N ILE A 61 -1.95 9.51 -5.50
CA ILE A 61 -2.57 10.48 -4.60
C ILE A 61 -3.36 11.48 -5.43
N THR A 62 -4.65 11.58 -5.14
CA THR A 62 -5.56 12.59 -5.72
C THR A 62 -6.00 13.56 -4.61
N PRO A 63 -6.64 14.70 -4.94
CA PRO A 63 -7.18 15.60 -3.93
C PRO A 63 -8.22 14.97 -2.98
N SER A 64 -8.87 13.86 -3.37
CA SER A 64 -9.99 13.27 -2.63
C SER A 64 -9.78 11.82 -2.15
N ARG A 65 -8.87 11.05 -2.78
CA ARG A 65 -8.59 9.66 -2.42
C ARG A 65 -7.15 9.24 -2.70
N GLY A 66 -6.66 8.30 -1.89
CA GLY A 66 -5.47 7.50 -2.20
C GLY A 66 -5.88 6.24 -2.94
N VAL A 67 -5.10 5.84 -3.95
CA VAL A 67 -5.39 4.67 -4.79
C VAL A 67 -4.16 3.77 -4.84
N VAL A 68 -4.35 2.48 -4.55
CA VAL A 68 -3.35 1.43 -4.79
C VAL A 68 -3.58 0.86 -6.18
N ILE A 69 -2.53 0.76 -6.98
CA ILE A 69 -2.58 0.30 -8.38
C ILE A 69 -1.58 -0.83 -8.61
N ASP A 70 -1.70 -1.50 -9.75
CA ASP A 70 -0.75 -2.53 -10.20
C ASP A 70 -0.71 -3.82 -9.36
N PHE A 71 -1.83 -4.55 -9.36
CA PHE A 71 -1.95 -5.88 -8.77
C PHE A 71 -1.36 -6.99 -9.66
N GLY A 72 -0.40 -6.68 -10.55
CA GLY A 72 0.16 -7.65 -11.50
C GLY A 72 0.81 -8.86 -10.83
N GLU A 73 1.48 -8.62 -9.70
CA GLU A 73 2.16 -9.61 -8.87
C GLU A 73 1.30 -10.11 -7.71
N ALA A 74 0.05 -9.68 -7.60
CA ALA A 74 -0.79 -10.00 -6.44
C ALA A 74 -0.91 -11.51 -6.18
N VAL A 75 -0.75 -11.88 -4.91
CA VAL A 75 -0.94 -13.22 -4.37
C VAL A 75 -2.37 -13.34 -3.85
N LEU A 76 -3.03 -14.42 -4.21
CA LEU A 76 -4.38 -14.73 -3.75
C LEU A 76 -4.30 -15.86 -2.74
N LYS A 77 -5.03 -15.73 -1.63
CA LYS A 77 -5.23 -16.82 -0.69
C LYS A 77 -5.86 -18.00 -1.43
N GLU A 78 -5.12 -19.09 -1.58
CA GLU A 78 -5.64 -20.26 -2.27
C GLU A 78 -6.62 -20.98 -1.35
N LYS A 79 -7.89 -21.10 -1.78
CA LYS A 79 -9.01 -21.58 -0.95
C LYS A 79 -8.87 -23.01 -0.40
N TRP A 80 -7.86 -23.78 -0.81
CA TRP A 80 -7.89 -25.23 -0.64
C TRP A 80 -6.90 -25.79 0.37
N ASP A 81 -5.83 -25.10 0.77
CA ASP A 81 -4.84 -25.66 1.71
C ASP A 81 -4.14 -24.65 2.64
N GLU A 82 -4.34 -23.33 2.50
CA GLU A 82 -3.74 -22.36 3.44
C GLU A 82 -4.58 -22.21 4.70
N SER A 83 -3.97 -22.51 5.85
CA SER A 83 -4.52 -22.15 7.16
C SER A 83 -4.57 -20.63 7.33
N GLU A 84 -5.42 -20.15 8.26
CA GLU A 84 -5.43 -18.72 8.61
C GLU A 84 -4.06 -18.25 9.12
N GLU A 85 -3.31 -19.11 9.82
CA GLU A 85 -1.97 -18.80 10.33
C GLU A 85 -0.95 -18.59 9.21
N GLU A 86 -0.94 -19.46 8.19
CA GLU A 86 -0.08 -19.32 7.00
C GLU A 86 -0.43 -18.07 6.20
N TRP A 87 -1.71 -17.74 6.10
CA TRP A 87 -2.15 -16.51 5.44
C TRP A 87 -1.73 -15.25 6.22
N GLU A 88 -1.89 -15.24 7.55
CA GLU A 88 -1.40 -14.16 8.40
C GLU A 88 0.12 -14.00 8.30
N GLU A 89 0.88 -15.11 8.22
CA GLU A 89 2.32 -15.06 7.98
C GLU A 89 2.66 -14.49 6.60
N CYS A 90 1.93 -14.86 5.54
CA CYS A 90 2.08 -14.29 4.21
C CYS A 90 1.88 -12.77 4.22
N VAL A 91 0.75 -12.31 4.77
CA VAL A 91 0.43 -10.87 4.90
C VAL A 91 1.52 -10.14 5.68
N ARG A 92 2.00 -10.72 6.79
CA ARG A 92 3.06 -10.15 7.63
C ARG A 92 4.38 -10.03 6.86
N CYS A 93 4.77 -11.06 6.14
CA CYS A 93 5.99 -11.07 5.33
C CYS A 93 5.94 -10.03 4.20
N CYS A 94 4.77 -9.81 3.61
CA CYS A 94 4.57 -8.82 2.55
C CYS A 94 4.46 -7.36 3.05
N CYS A 95 4.42 -7.14 4.37
CA CYS A 95 4.54 -5.81 4.99
C CYS A 95 3.49 -4.78 4.51
N GLU A 96 2.27 -5.16 4.13
CA GLU A 96 1.42 -4.27 3.33
C GLU A 96 0.89 -3.04 4.07
N PRO A 97 0.34 -3.15 5.30
CA PRO A 97 0.01 -1.96 6.08
C PRO A 97 1.27 -1.18 6.51
N VAL A 98 2.40 -1.89 6.65
CA VAL A 98 3.71 -1.27 6.95
C VAL A 98 4.23 -0.44 5.78
N ALA A 99 3.84 -0.75 4.54
CA ALA A 99 4.22 0.01 3.35
C ALA A 99 3.66 1.44 3.40
N VAL A 100 2.44 1.64 3.92
CA VAL A 100 1.86 2.98 4.12
C VAL A 100 2.63 3.74 5.20
N THR A 101 2.94 3.09 6.33
CA THR A 101 3.81 3.67 7.37
C THR A 101 5.18 4.06 6.82
N ALA A 102 5.81 3.20 6.02
CA ALA A 102 7.10 3.47 5.40
C ALA A 102 7.02 4.62 4.39
N LEU A 103 5.93 4.70 3.63
CA LEU A 103 5.65 5.79 2.69
C LEU A 103 5.55 7.14 3.41
N VAL A 104 4.68 7.26 4.41
CA VAL A 104 4.47 8.54 5.12
C VAL A 104 5.71 8.95 5.92
N LYS A 105 6.41 7.99 6.52
CA LYS A 105 7.69 8.23 7.22
C LYS A 105 8.77 8.69 6.24
N GLY A 106 8.87 8.06 5.07
CA GLY A 106 9.82 8.44 4.02
C GLY A 106 9.54 9.83 3.44
N LYS A 107 8.27 10.22 3.40
CA LYS A 107 7.81 11.57 3.03
C LYS A 107 7.93 12.60 4.16
N ARG A 108 8.35 12.16 5.36
CA ARG A 108 8.45 13.00 6.57
C ARG A 108 7.12 13.66 6.95
N VAL A 109 6.02 12.95 6.77
CA VAL A 109 4.69 13.37 7.26
C VAL A 109 4.64 13.07 8.76
N GLU A 110 4.25 14.06 9.56
CA GLU A 110 4.03 13.88 10.99
C GLU A 110 2.86 12.93 11.23
N TRP A 111 3.00 12.06 12.23
CA TRP A 111 1.94 11.12 12.57
C TRP A 111 0.71 11.86 13.14
N SER A 112 -0.48 11.35 12.80
CA SER A 112 -1.76 11.81 13.35
C SER A 112 -2.61 10.61 13.74
N GLU A 113 -3.36 10.72 14.84
CA GLU A 113 -4.35 9.72 15.28
C GLU A 113 -5.39 9.44 14.19
N GLU A 114 -5.73 10.46 13.38
CA GLU A 114 -6.67 10.35 12.27
C GLU A 114 -6.19 9.40 11.15
N PHE A 115 -4.93 9.00 11.15
CA PHE A 115 -4.42 8.01 10.20
C PHE A 115 -5.03 6.62 10.42
N GLY A 116 -5.56 6.32 11.61
CA GLY A 116 -6.11 5.00 11.92
C GLY A 116 -5.08 3.86 11.86
N MET A 117 -3.78 4.20 11.99
CA MET A 117 -2.66 3.25 11.87
C MET A 117 -1.70 3.39 13.06
N PRO A 118 -0.84 2.38 13.33
CA PRO A 118 0.08 2.40 14.47
C PRO A 118 0.95 3.66 14.54
N GLU A 119 1.16 4.19 15.75
CA GLU A 119 2.01 5.37 15.99
C GLU A 119 3.46 5.12 15.53
N TYR A 120 4.07 6.13 14.92
CA TYR A 120 5.51 6.15 14.66
C TYR A 120 6.11 7.51 14.99
N LYS A 121 7.43 7.51 15.20
CA LYS A 121 8.22 8.72 15.43
C LYS A 121 9.16 8.94 14.25
N LEU A 122 9.21 10.19 13.77
CA LEU A 122 10.23 10.59 12.82
C LEU A 122 11.59 10.60 13.50
N GLN A 123 12.59 10.01 12.86
CA GLN A 123 13.96 10.18 13.33
C GLN A 123 14.48 11.55 12.91
N PRO A 124 15.32 12.20 13.75
CA PRO A 124 15.99 13.42 13.36
C PRO A 124 16.77 13.19 12.07
N VAL A 125 16.78 14.19 11.19
CA VAL A 125 17.62 14.14 9.99
C VAL A 125 19.05 13.97 10.47
N ARG A 126 19.73 12.89 10.04
CA ARG A 126 21.17 12.78 10.25
C ARG A 126 21.81 13.91 9.45
N THR A 127 22.12 15.02 10.11
CA THR A 127 23.08 15.99 9.59
C THR A 127 24.42 15.26 9.56
N SER A 128 24.88 14.89 8.38
CA SER A 128 26.29 14.52 8.20
C SER A 128 27.11 15.70 8.67
N VAL A 129 27.71 15.58 9.87
CA VAL A 129 28.77 16.48 10.28
C VAL A 129 29.90 16.21 9.28
N THR A 130 30.18 17.22 8.46
CA THR A 130 31.26 17.27 7.48
C THR A 130 32.61 16.92 8.06
#